data_AF-A0A962P1T0-F1
#
_entry.id   AF-A0A962P1T0-F1
#
_cell.length_a   1.000
_cell.length_b   1.000
_cell.length_c   1.000
_cell.angle_alpha   90.00
_cell.angle_beta   90.00
_cell.angle_gamma   90.00
#
_symmetry.space_group_name_H-M   'P 1'
#
loop_
_entity.id
_entity.type
_entity.pdbx_description
1 polymer ?
#
loop_
_entity_poly.entity_id
_entity_poly.type
_entity_poly.pdbx_seq_one_letter_code
_entity_poly.pdbx_strand_id
1 'polypeptide(L)'
;AQGEGANRWYYVCLMEGRNREVRRLWESEGIKVNRLKRVRFGPVFMPSRLKVGQWEYLEQKDVDVIYDLVGLPKRKVSLPSKQQKTDQERQQRRKPRR
;
A
#
# COMPACT_ATOMS: atom_id res chain seq x y z
N ALA A 1 14.80 -22.26 3.05
CA ALA A 1 13.95 -23.28 2.40
C ALA A 1 12.81 -22.59 1.67
N GLN A 2 12.96 -22.37 0.35
CA GLN A 2 11.82 -21.97 -0.48
C GLN A 2 10.92 -23.19 -0.59
N GLY A 3 9.72 -23.12 0.00
CA GLY A 3 8.77 -24.22 -0.09
C GLY A 3 8.42 -24.50 -1.55
N GLU A 4 8.45 -25.78 -1.93
CA GLU A 4 8.00 -26.31 -3.21
C GLU A 4 6.47 -26.20 -3.36
N GLY A 5 5.94 -25.00 -3.18
CA GLY A 5 4.55 -24.70 -3.50
C GLY A 5 4.43 -24.42 -5.00
N ALA A 6 3.31 -24.81 -5.61
CA ALA A 6 3.00 -24.52 -7.01
C ALA A 6 2.94 -23.01 -7.34
N ASN A 7 2.98 -22.12 -6.34
CA ASN A 7 2.93 -20.67 -6.51
C ASN A 7 4.24 -20.02 -6.05
N ARG A 8 4.69 -18.99 -6.79
CA ARG A 8 5.87 -18.17 -6.46
C ARG A 8 5.47 -16.70 -6.28
N TRP A 9 6.17 -15.99 -5.40
CA TRP A 9 5.99 -14.55 -5.19
C TRP A 9 6.99 -13.76 -6.03
N TYR A 10 6.52 -12.67 -6.64
CA TYR A 10 7.34 -11.73 -7.40
C TYR A 10 7.04 -10.29 -6.95
N TYR A 11 8.08 -9.46 -6.95
CA TYR A 11 7.94 -8.01 -6.82
C TYR A 11 7.97 -7.41 -8.22
N VAL A 12 6.98 -6.57 -8.53
CA VAL A 12 6.85 -5.91 -9.83
C VAL A 12 6.66 -4.42 -9.58
N CYS A 13 7.34 -3.59 -10.37
CA CYS A 13 7.18 -2.14 -10.37
C CYS A 13 6.70 -1.72 -11.75
N LEU A 14 5.66 -0.88 -11.78
CA LEU A 14 5.13 -0.26 -12.99
C LEU A 14 5.12 1.25 -12.78
N MET A 15 5.44 1.99 -13.84
CA MET A 15 5.38 3.46 -13.86
C MET A 15 4.06 3.98 -14.42
N GLU A 16 3.33 3.14 -15.16
CA GLU A 16 1.95 3.38 -15.56
C GLU A 16 0.95 2.56 -14.72
N GLY A 17 -0.34 2.74 -14.99
CA GLY A 17 -1.41 2.15 -14.19
C GLY A 17 -2.62 1.76 -15.03
N ARG A 18 -2.42 1.08 -16.17
CA ARG A 18 -3.52 0.68 -17.04
C ARG A 18 -4.38 -0.39 -16.33
N ASN A 19 -5.66 -0.46 -16.70
CA ASN A 19 -6.58 -1.39 -16.06
C ASN A 19 -6.07 -2.84 -16.17
N ARG A 20 -5.90 -3.53 -15.03
CA ARG A 20 -5.42 -4.92 -14.95
C ARG A 20 -4.06 -5.18 -15.62
N GLU A 21 -3.18 -4.19 -15.77
CA GLU A 21 -1.93 -4.30 -16.51
C GLU A 21 -1.03 -5.45 -16.04
N VAL A 22 -0.76 -5.55 -14.73
CA VAL A 22 0.02 -6.68 -14.17
C VAL A 22 -0.60 -8.02 -14.58
N ARG A 23 -1.92 -8.20 -14.46
CA ARG A 23 -2.56 -9.47 -14.79
C ARG A 23 -2.44 -9.79 -16.28
N ARG A 24 -2.62 -8.79 -17.14
CA ARG A 24 -2.51 -8.93 -18.60
C ARG A 24 -1.09 -9.28 -19.03
N LEU A 25 -0.07 -8.68 -18.42
CA LEU A 25 1.34 -8.97 -18.69
C LEU A 25 1.74 -10.40 -18.29
N TRP A 26 1.24 -10.91 -17.17
CA TRP A 26 1.52 -12.31 -16.81
C TRP A 26 0.72 -13.30 -17.67
N GLU A 27 -0.50 -12.94 -18.04
CA GLU A 27 -1.36 -13.77 -18.88
C GLU A 27 -0.84 -13.89 -20.33
N SER A 28 -0.13 -12.87 -20.85
CA SER A 28 0.53 -12.99 -22.17
C SER A 28 1.60 -14.08 -22.21
N GLU A 29 2.24 -14.35 -21.07
CA GLU A 29 3.22 -15.44 -20.92
C GLU A 29 2.57 -16.77 -20.48
N GLY A 30 1.23 -16.86 -20.48
CA GLY A 30 0.50 -18.05 -20.06
C GLY A 30 0.47 -18.29 -18.55
N ILE A 31 0.79 -17.28 -17.72
CA ILE A 31 0.91 -17.42 -16.27
C ILE A 31 -0.28 -16.75 -15.56
N LYS A 32 -0.95 -17.51 -14.68
CA LYS A 32 -2.10 -17.01 -13.92
C LYS A 32 -1.67 -16.32 -12.62
N VAL A 33 -2.10 -15.08 -12.44
CA VAL A 33 -1.91 -14.35 -11.17
C VAL A 33 -2.97 -14.76 -10.14
N ASN A 34 -2.56 -15.56 -9.14
CA ASN A 34 -3.42 -15.99 -8.03
C ASN A 34 -3.68 -14.85 -7.04
N ARG A 35 -2.62 -14.20 -6.55
CA ARG A 35 -2.70 -13.07 -5.60
C ARG A 35 -1.94 -11.86 -6.15
N LEU A 36 -2.56 -10.69 -6.03
CA LEU A 36 -1.95 -9.40 -6.37
C LEU A 36 -2.18 -8.44 -5.21
N LYS A 37 -1.08 -7.93 -4.64
CA LYS A 37 -1.10 -6.97 -3.54
C LYS A 37 -0.20 -5.80 -3.90
N ARG A 38 -0.74 -4.59 -3.95
CA ARG A 38 0.07 -3.38 -4.05
C ARG A 38 0.72 -3.12 -2.70
N VAL A 39 2.05 -3.11 -2.65
CA VAL A 39 2.83 -2.95 -1.42
C VAL A 39 3.52 -1.58 -1.31
N ARG A 40 3.55 -0.82 -2.40
CA ARG A 40 4.20 0.48 -2.49
C ARG A 40 3.48 1.34 -3.53
N PHE A 41 3.44 2.65 -3.31
CA PHE A 41 3.01 3.64 -4.29
C PHE A 41 3.96 4.84 -4.23
N GLY A 42 4.68 5.08 -5.32
CA GLY A 42 5.75 6.10 -5.34
C GLY A 42 6.76 5.86 -4.20
N PRO A 43 7.02 6.84 -3.34
CA PRO A 43 7.95 6.70 -2.20
C PRO A 43 7.30 6.03 -0.98
N VAL A 44 5.97 5.84 -0.96
CA VAL A 44 5.23 5.35 0.20
C VAL A 44 5.12 3.84 0.19
N PHE A 45 5.62 3.20 1.24
CA PHE A 45 5.46 1.77 1.48
C PHE A 45 4.23 1.49 2.33
N MET A 46 3.54 0.39 2.04
CA MET A 46 2.46 -0.07 2.90
C MET A 46 3.05 -0.76 4.15
N PRO A 47 2.80 -0.24 5.36
CA PRO A 47 3.34 -0.81 6.58
C PRO A 47 2.84 -2.24 6.80
N SER A 48 3.73 -3.15 7.18
CA SER A 48 3.38 -4.56 7.43
C SER A 48 2.37 -4.74 8.59
N ARG A 49 2.37 -3.80 9.54
CA ARG A 49 1.46 -3.74 10.68
C ARG A 49 0.01 -3.39 10.32
N LEU A 50 -0.22 -2.77 9.16
CA LEU A 50 -1.54 -2.31 8.74
C LEU A 50 -2.36 -3.47 8.17
N LYS A 51 -3.52 -3.76 8.77
CA LYS A 51 -4.37 -4.87 8.32
C LYS A 51 -5.29 -4.44 7.17
N VAL A 52 -5.80 -5.41 6.44
CA VAL A 52 -6.80 -5.20 5.38
C VAL A 52 -7.99 -4.40 5.94
N GLY A 53 -8.40 -3.35 5.22
CA GLY A 53 -9.50 -2.45 5.61
C GLY A 53 -9.11 -1.37 6.61
N GLN A 54 -7.88 -1.37 7.12
CA GLN A 54 -7.36 -0.34 8.01
C GLN A 54 -6.60 0.74 7.24
N TRP A 55 -6.45 1.89 7.89
CA TRP A 55 -5.71 3.04 7.37
C TRP A 55 -5.02 3.80 8.51
N GLU A 56 -3.94 4.50 8.17
CA GLU A 56 -3.20 5.39 9.06
C GLU A 56 -2.88 6.71 8.34
N TYR A 57 -2.67 7.77 9.12
CA TYR A 57 -2.22 9.05 8.58
C TYR A 57 -0.73 8.98 8.27
N LEU A 58 -0.33 9.54 7.13
CA LEU A 58 1.09 9.74 6.79
C LEU A 58 1.71 10.80 7.69
N GLU A 59 2.99 10.62 8.03
CA GLU A 59 3.76 11.63 8.76
C GLU A 59 4.15 12.79 7.83
N GLN A 60 4.48 13.94 8.41
CA GLN A 60 4.87 15.12 7.63
C GLN A 60 6.03 14.81 6.66
N LYS A 61 7.00 13.99 7.10
CA LYS A 61 8.15 13.60 6.29
C LYS A 61 7.73 12.88 5.00
N ASP A 62 6.82 11.90 5.11
CA ASP A 62 6.33 11.15 3.96
C ASP A 62 5.54 12.05 3.01
N VAL A 63 4.75 12.96 3.56
CA VAL A 63 4.02 13.96 2.77
C VAL A 63 4.99 14.86 2.01
N ASP A 64 6.01 15.39 2.67
CA ASP A 64 7.00 16.26 2.04
C ASP A 64 7.70 15.56 0.86
N VAL A 65 8.07 14.28 1.01
CA VAL A 65 8.68 13.48 -0.07
C VAL A 65 7.75 13.33 -1.27
N ILE A 66 6.45 13.15 -1.04
CA ILE A 66 5.46 13.09 -2.14
C ILE A 66 5.37 14.43 -2.85
N TYR A 67 5.32 15.54 -2.10
CA TYR A 67 5.25 16.89 -2.68
C TYR A 67 6.50 17.22 -3.51
N ASP A 68 7.69 16.87 -3.00
CA ASP A 68 8.95 17.05 -3.72
C ASP A 68 8.97 16.23 -5.02
N LEU A 69 8.46 14.99 -5.00
CA LEU A 69 8.41 14.12 -6.18
C LEU A 69 7.57 14.71 -7.33
N VAL A 70 6.49 15.43 -7.01
CA VAL A 70 5.59 16.02 -8.01
C VAL A 70 5.82 17.53 -8.21
N GLY A 71 6.87 18.09 -7.60
CA GLY A 71 7.23 19.51 -7.73
C GLY A 71 6.20 20.48 -7.14
N LEU A 72 5.46 20.08 -6.10
CA LEU A 72 4.45 20.91 -5.44
C LEU A 72 4.99 21.57 -4.16
N PRO A 73 4.50 22.76 -3.79
CA PRO A 73 4.90 23.42 -2.54
C PRO A 73 4.40 22.65 -1.32
N LYS A 74 5.30 22.34 -0.38
CA LYS A 74 5.02 21.55 0.82
C LYS A 74 3.89 22.12 1.65
N ARG A 75 3.00 21.24 2.11
CA ARG A 75 1.88 21.59 2.99
C ARG A 75 2.03 20.93 4.34
N LYS A 76 1.85 21.70 5.42
CA LYS A 76 1.77 21.14 6.76
C LYS A 76 0.49 20.33 6.92
N VAL A 77 0.62 19.09 7.38
CA VAL A 77 -0.50 18.22 7.72
C VAL A 77 -0.78 18.25 9.22
N SER A 78 -2.05 18.33 9.58
CA SER A 78 -2.49 18.20 10.97
C SER A 78 -2.49 16.71 11.35
N LEU A 79 -1.52 16.30 12.15
CA LEU A 79 -1.50 14.94 12.67
C LEU A 79 -2.47 14.82 13.86
N PRO A 80 -3.24 13.73 13.95
CA PRO A 80 -4.11 13.50 15.10
C PRO A 80 -3.30 13.36 16.38
N SER A 81 -3.90 13.78 17.50
CA SER A 81 -3.33 13.62 18.84
C SER A 81 -3.15 12.14 19.20
N LYS A 82 -2.33 11.84 20.21
CA LYS A 82 -2.12 10.45 20.69
C LYS A 82 -3.44 9.77 21.10
N GLN A 83 -4.33 10.52 21.74
CA GLN A 83 -5.66 10.02 22.14
C GLN A 83 -6.51 9.69 20.91
N GLN A 84 -6.59 10.62 19.95
CA GLN A 84 -7.33 10.42 18.69
C GLN A 84 -6.81 9.20 17.90
N LYS A 85 -5.49 9.00 17.83
CA LYS A 85 -4.88 7.80 17.21
C LYS A 85 -5.34 6.52 17.92
N THR A 86 -5.34 6.52 19.25
CA THR A 86 -5.70 5.35 20.06
C THR A 86 -7.18 4.98 19.89
N ASP A 87 -8.06 5.98 19.89
CA ASP A 87 -9.50 5.78 19.70
C ASP A 87 -9.82 5.31 18.28
N GLN A 88 -9.12 5.87 17.29
CA GLN A 88 -9.22 5.43 15.91
C GLN A 88 -8.77 3.96 15.75
N GLU A 89 -7.65 3.56 16.36
CA GLU A 89 -7.19 2.16 16.33
C GLU A 89 -8.23 1.22 16.97
N ARG A 90 -8.82 1.61 18.10
CA ARG A 90 -9.90 0.84 18.75
C ARG A 90 -11.12 0.72 17.84
N GLN A 91 -11.54 1.81 17.20
CA GLN A 91 -12.68 1.82 16.29
C GLN A 91 -12.44 0.94 15.06
N GLN A 92 -11.23 0.99 14.49
CA GLN A 92 -10.83 0.16 13.35
C GLN A 92 -10.71 -1.33 13.71
N ARG A 93 -10.41 -1.67 14.97
CA ARG A 93 -10.42 -3.07 15.45
C ARG A 93 -11.83 -3.61 15.67
N ARG A 94 -12.79 -2.75 16.04
CA ARG A 94 -14.18 -3.12 16.31
C ARG A 94 -15.01 -3.33 15.03
N LYS A 95 -14.61 -2.73 13.91
CA LYS A 95 -15.32 -2.92 12.63
C LYS A 95 -15.21 -4.38 12.19
N PRO A 96 -16.34 -5.06 11.91
CA PRO A 96 -16.31 -6.44 11.46
C PRO A 96 -15.55 -6.55 10.15
N ARG A 97 -14.72 -7.59 10.05
CA ARG A 97 -14.04 -7.95 8.80
C ARG A 97 -15.12 -8.43 7.83
N ARG A 98 -15.46 -7.60 6.84
CA ARG A 98 -16.22 -8.05 5.67
C ARG A 98 -15.36 -9.00 4.83
#